data_AF-A0A8C8U7M8-F1
#
_entry.id   AF-A0A8C8U7M8-F1
#
_cell.length_a   1.000
_cell.length_b   1.000
_cell.length_c   1.000
_cell.angle_alpha   90.00
_cell.angle_beta   90.00
_cell.angle_gamma   90.00
#
_symmetry.space_group_name_H-M   'P 1'
#
loop_
_entity.id
_entity.type
_entity.pdbx_description
1 polymer ?
#
loop_
_entity_poly.entity_id
_entity_poly.type
_entity_poly.pdbx_seq_one_letter_code
_entity_poly.pdbx_strand_id
1 'polypeptide(L)'
;MRDDTVYQAEDVKEAVRRLPGDLYNDRMLPIKRALDLTMRYQILSMEQWTKYEEDQFYLEPSLKERSLSKALVLGYDLSTGEAEMGEL
;
A
#
# COMPACT_ATOMS: atom_id res chain seq x y z
N MET A 1 7.45 6.22 -3.64
CA MET A 1 6.15 6.66 -3.09
C MET A 1 5.93 5.92 -1.77
N ARG A 2 5.16 6.46 -0.81
CA ARG A 2 4.95 5.79 0.49
C ARG A 2 4.46 4.35 0.34
N ASP A 3 3.50 4.15 -0.55
CA ASP A 3 2.82 2.87 -0.79
C ASP A 3 3.76 1.78 -1.36
N ASP A 4 4.94 2.13 -1.87
CA ASP A 4 5.97 1.17 -2.30
C ASP A 4 6.65 0.46 -1.13
N THR A 5 6.63 1.07 0.06
CA THR A 5 7.35 0.62 1.25
C THR A 5 6.51 -0.20 2.23
N VAL A 6 5.22 -0.36 1.94
CA VAL A 6 4.26 -1.07 2.80
C VAL A 6 4.56 -2.58 2.81
N TYR A 7 4.51 -3.20 4.00
CA TYR A 7 4.69 -4.64 4.15
C TYR A 7 3.62 -5.42 3.36
N GLN A 8 4.04 -6.41 2.59
CA GLN A 8 3.15 -7.21 1.73
C GLN A 8 2.36 -8.27 2.53
N ALA A 9 1.47 -7.80 3.40
CA ALA A 9 0.43 -8.65 3.99
C ALA A 9 -0.55 -9.14 2.91
N GLU A 10 -1.39 -10.11 3.25
CA GLU A 10 -2.34 -10.72 2.29
C GLU A 10 -3.27 -9.68 1.65
N ASP A 11 -3.75 -8.70 2.43
CA ASP A 11 -4.60 -7.63 1.92
C ASP A 11 -3.88 -6.72 0.94
N VAL A 12 -2.59 -6.46 1.17
CA VAL A 12 -1.76 -5.63 0.31
C VAL A 12 -1.46 -6.36 -1.00
N LYS A 13 -1.15 -7.67 -0.95
CA LYS A 13 -0.95 -8.49 -2.15
C LYS A 13 -2.19 -8.49 -3.04
N GLU A 14 -3.34 -8.69 -2.42
CA GLU A 14 -4.63 -8.81 -3.09
C GLU A 14 -5.13 -7.42 -3.56
N ALA A 15 -4.70 -6.31 -2.92
CA ALA A 15 -4.88 -4.95 -3.43
C ALA A 15 -3.98 -4.67 -4.65
N VAL A 16 -2.70 -5.03 -4.59
CA VAL A 16 -1.76 -4.91 -5.72
C VAL A 16 -2.22 -5.71 -6.93
N ARG A 17 -2.80 -6.91 -6.73
CA ARG A 17 -3.34 -7.74 -7.82
C ARG A 17 -4.52 -7.08 -8.55
N ARG A 18 -5.27 -6.20 -7.89
CA ARG A 18 -6.42 -5.49 -8.46
C ARG A 18 -6.06 -4.18 -9.15
N LEU A 19 -4.80 -3.74 -9.07
CA LEU A 19 -4.38 -2.50 -9.71
C LEU A 19 -4.53 -2.59 -11.23
N PRO A 20 -4.95 -1.49 -11.88
CA PRO A 20 -4.83 -1.33 -13.33
C PRO A 20 -3.38 -1.61 -13.79
N GLY A 21 -3.23 -2.16 -15.00
CA GLY A 21 -1.91 -2.55 -15.54
C GLY A 21 -0.90 -1.41 -15.57
N ASP A 22 -1.34 -0.20 -15.91
CA ASP A 22 -0.48 1.00 -15.96
C ASP A 22 0.04 1.37 -14.57
N LEU A 23 -0.84 1.45 -13.56
CA LEU A 23 -0.45 1.73 -12.17
C LEU A 23 0.46 0.64 -11.59
N TYR A 24 0.24 -0.61 -11.97
CA TYR A 24 1.13 -1.70 -11.56
C TYR A 24 2.55 -1.52 -12.14
N ASN A 25 2.65 -1.14 -13.41
CA ASN A 25 3.93 -0.88 -14.06
C ASN A 25 4.62 0.36 -13.47
N ASP A 26 3.85 1.42 -13.22
CA ASP A 26 4.33 2.64 -12.57
C ASP A 26 4.88 2.36 -11.16
N ARG A 27 4.27 1.44 -10.41
CA ARG A 27 4.80 0.93 -9.14
C ARG A 27 6.12 0.15 -9.32
N MET A 28 6.24 -0.65 -10.37
CA MET A 28 7.43 -1.50 -10.57
C MET A 28 8.71 -0.71 -10.86
N LEU A 29 8.62 0.43 -11.54
CA LEU A 29 9.79 1.22 -11.93
C LEU A 29 10.55 1.82 -10.72
N PRO A 30 9.91 2.55 -9.78
CA PRO A 30 10.55 3.05 -8.57
C PRO A 30 11.15 1.93 -7.72
N ILE A 31 10.45 0.80 -7.56
CA ILE A 31 10.95 -0.33 -6.76
C ILE A 31 12.21 -0.93 -7.38
N LYS A 32 12.21 -1.20 -8.69
CA LYS A 32 13.41 -1.71 -9.39
C LYS A 32 14.58 -0.74 -9.26
N ARG A 33 14.32 0.55 -9.42
CA ARG A 33 15.34 1.61 -9.26
C ARG A 33 15.88 1.65 -7.83
N ALA A 34 15.02 1.57 -6.81
CA ALA A 34 15.43 1.55 -5.41
C ALA A 34 16.30 0.34 -5.08
N LEU A 35 15.97 -0.84 -5.63
CA LEU A 35 16.78 -2.05 -5.48
C LEU A 35 18.16 -1.91 -6.14
N ASP A 36 18.23 -1.38 -7.36
CA ASP A 36 19.50 -1.14 -8.06
C ASP A 36 20.40 -0.15 -7.28
N LEU A 37 19.83 0.94 -6.76
CA LEU A 37 20.55 1.90 -5.94
C LEU A 37 21.03 1.29 -4.62
N THR A 38 20.19 0.46 -3.98
CA THR A 38 20.56 -0.28 -2.76
C THR A 38 21.73 -1.23 -3.02
N MET A 39 21.73 -1.95 -4.15
CA MET A 39 22.84 -2.83 -4.53
C MET A 39 24.15 -2.07 -4.74
N ARG A 40 24.07 -0.82 -5.19
CA ARG A 40 25.24 0.05 -5.42
C ARG A 40 25.64 0.89 -4.20
N TYR A 41 24.89 0.81 -3.11
CA TYR A 41 25.03 1.69 -1.95
C TYR A 41 25.00 3.19 -2.33
N GLN A 42 24.15 3.55 -3.30
CA GLN A 42 24.00 4.92 -3.80
C GLN A 42 22.61 5.46 -3.50
N ILE A 43 22.50 6.78 -3.47
CA ILE A 43 21.22 7.50 -3.33
C ILE A 43 20.96 8.32 -4.59
N LEU A 44 19.68 8.64 -4.83
CA LEU A 44 19.30 9.57 -5.90
C LEU A 44 19.85 10.97 -5.63
N SER A 45 20.05 11.73 -6.70
CA SER A 45 20.29 13.18 -6.60
C SER A 45 19.08 13.89 -5.99
N MET A 46 19.31 15.00 -5.27
CA MET A 46 18.27 15.68 -4.50
C MET A 46 17.10 16.19 -5.36
N GLU A 47 17.39 16.57 -6.61
CA GLU A 47 16.38 17.00 -7.60
C GLU A 47 15.40 15.89 -8.01
N GLN A 48 15.83 14.62 -7.88
CA GLN A 48 15.04 13.44 -8.24
C GLN A 48 14.31 12.83 -7.04
N TRP A 49 14.42 13.42 -5.86
CA TRP A 49 13.71 12.95 -4.69
C TRP A 49 12.22 13.22 -4.84
N THR A 50 11.41 12.22 -4.50
CA THR A 50 9.97 12.39 -4.45
C THR A 50 9.64 13.46 -3.41
N LYS A 51 8.96 14.51 -3.84
CA LYS A 51 8.50 15.57 -2.92
C LYS A 51 7.27 15.09 -2.17
N TYR A 52 7.03 15.72 -1.02
CA TYR A 52 5.89 15.37 -0.18
C TYR A 52 4.55 15.64 -0.87
N GLU A 53 4.46 16.75 -1.61
CA GLU A 53 3.24 17.18 -2.30
C GLU A 53 2.92 16.34 -3.55
N GLU A 54 3.92 15.64 -4.08
CA GLU A 54 3.81 14.83 -5.30
C GLU A 54 3.50 13.35 -5.00
N ASP A 55 3.58 12.92 -3.73
CA ASP A 55 3.33 11.53 -3.33
C ASP A 55 1.83 11.19 -3.40
N GLN A 56 1.48 10.16 -4.17
CA GLN A 56 0.10 9.72 -4.38
C GLN A 56 -0.15 8.39 -3.65
N PHE A 57 -1.20 8.32 -2.82
CA PHE A 57 -1.57 7.11 -2.07
C PHE A 57 -2.45 6.17 -2.91
N TYR A 58 -1.86 5.55 -3.93
CA TYR A 58 -2.59 4.72 -4.90
C TYR A 58 -3.10 3.38 -4.34
N LEU A 59 -2.55 2.86 -3.23
CA LEU A 59 -3.06 1.65 -2.56
C LEU A 59 -4.15 1.94 -1.53
N GLU A 60 -4.22 3.17 -1.01
CA GLU A 60 -5.15 3.53 0.07
C GLU A 60 -6.62 3.23 -0.26
N PRO A 61 -7.16 3.53 -1.46
CA PRO A 61 -8.55 3.23 -1.78
C PRO A 61 -8.86 1.73 -1.71
N SER A 62 -7.99 0.90 -2.29
CA SER A 62 -8.15 -0.55 -2.34
C SER A 62 -8.01 -1.20 -0.95
N LEU A 63 -7.15 -0.65 -0.09
CA LEU A 63 -6.97 -1.13 1.28
C LEU A 63 -8.12 -0.72 2.19
N LYS A 64 -8.65 0.50 2.03
CA LYS A 64 -9.80 1.00 2.79
C LYS A 64 -11.07 0.22 2.46
N GLU A 65 -11.30 -0.10 1.19
CA GLU A 65 -12.43 -0.95 0.79
C GLU A 65 -12.36 -2.34 1.47
N ARG A 66 -11.17 -2.93 1.54
CA ARG A 66 -10.97 -4.23 2.21
C ARG A 66 -11.18 -4.17 3.71
N SER A 67 -10.67 -3.14 4.38
CA SER A 67 -10.85 -2.99 5.83
C SER A 67 -12.33 -2.80 6.17
N LEU A 68 -13.06 -1.99 5.39
CA LEU A 68 -14.51 -1.83 5.50
C LEU A 68 -15.26 -3.15 5.26
N SER A 69 -14.90 -3.89 4.21
CA SER A 69 -15.54 -5.17 3.88
C SER A 69 -15.31 -6.22 4.96
N LYS A 70 -14.09 -6.32 5.51
CA LYS A 70 -13.78 -7.22 6.63
C LYS A 70 -14.55 -6.84 7.89
N ALA A 71 -14.65 -5.54 8.17
CA ALA A 71 -15.42 -5.06 9.31
C ALA A 71 -16.90 -5.43 9.20
N LEU A 72 -17.50 -5.26 8.02
CA LEU A 72 -18.88 -5.68 7.76
C LEU A 72 -19.09 -7.19 7.90
N VAL A 73 -18.19 -8.01 7.34
CA VAL A 73 -18.30 -9.47 7.40
C VAL A 73 -18.13 -10.00 8.82
N LEU A 74 -17.22 -9.39 9.58
CA LEU A 74 -16.87 -9.85 10.93
C LEU A 74 -17.66 -9.13 12.04
N GLY A 75 -18.52 -8.18 11.71
CA GLY A 75 -19.26 -7.38 12.69
C GLY A 75 -18.39 -6.45 13.54
N TYR A 76 -17.21 -6.06 13.06
CA TYR A 76 -16.30 -5.18 13.81
C TYR A 76 -16.73 -3.71 13.66
N ASP A 77 -16.86 -3.02 14.78
CA ASP A 77 -17.04 -1.57 14.79
C ASP A 77 -15.69 -0.86 14.63
N LEU A 78 -15.53 -0.19 13.48
CA LEU A 78 -14.32 0.54 13.11
C LEU A 78 -14.08 1.80 13.95
N SER A 79 -15.08 2.25 14.74
CA SER A 79 -14.97 3.42 15.60
C SER A 79 -14.38 3.11 16.99
N THR A 80 -14.59 1.88 17.46
CA THR A 80 -14.18 1.42 18.80
C THR A 80 -12.99 0.46 18.76
N GLY A 81 -12.74 -0.19 17.63
CA GLY A 81 -11.61 -1.11 17.47
C GLY A 81 -11.79 -2.46 18.20
N GLU A 82 -12.99 -2.71 18.73
CA GLU A 82 -13.32 -3.97 19.40
C GLU A 82 -14.10 -4.89 18.46
N ALA A 83 -13.74 -6.18 18.50
CA ALA A 83 -14.51 -7.24 17.88
C ALA A 83 -15.73 -7.51 18.78
N GLU A 84 -16.95 -7.30 18.29
CA GLU A 84 -18.10 -7.98 18.91
C GLU A 84 -17.96 -9.47 18.59
N MET A 85 -17.22 -10.18 19.46
CA MET A 85 -17.19 -11.64 19.48
C MET A 85 -18.60 -12.08 19.84
N GLY A 86 -19.39 -12.40 18.81
CA GLY A 86 -20.71 -13.01 18.98
C GLY A 86 -20.61 -14.18 19.95
N GLU A 87 -21.41 -14.08 21.02
CA GLU A 87 -21.52 -15.08 22.07
C GLU A 87 -21.79 -16.47 21.45
N LEU A 88 -20.99 -17.46 21.85
CA LEU A 88 -21.32 -18.89 21.76
C LEU A 88 -21.60 -19.42 23.16
#